data_AF-A0A847EJ85-F1
#
_entry.id   AF-A0A847EJ85-F1
#
_cell.length_a   1.000
_cell.length_b   1.000
_cell.length_c   1.000
_cell.angle_alpha   90.00
_cell.angle_beta   90.00
_cell.angle_gamma   90.00
#
_symmetry.space_group_name_H-M   'P 1'
#
loop_
_entity.id
_entity.type
_entity.pdbx_description
1 polymer ?
#
loop_
_entity_poly.entity_id
_entity_poly.type
_entity_poly.pdbx_seq_one_letter_code
_entity_poly.pdbx_strand_id
1 'polypeptide(L)' 'PLKSVGMARYMNKSVAGVFVPEDLIQKLKNSEDKTAMGIQIAADLIKGLKDLCQGVHIMAIGWEKKVPQIIEASGLNK' A
#
# COMPACT_ATOMS: atom_id res chain seq x y z
N PRO A 1 -1.62 -0.89 -3.19
CA PRO A 1 -0.53 -1.50 -2.39
C PRO A 1 0.80 -1.40 -3.17
N LEU A 2 1.94 -1.25 -2.49
CA LEU A 2 3.24 -1.16 -3.16
C LEU A 2 3.80 -2.56 -3.40
N LYS A 3 3.82 -3.00 -4.67
CA LYS A 3 4.33 -4.32 -5.06
C LYS A 3 5.85 -4.44 -4.99
N SER A 4 6.55 -3.33 -5.21
CA SER A 4 8.01 -3.29 -5.22
C SER A 4 8.55 -1.88 -5.02
N VAL A 5 9.83 -1.79 -4.64
CA VAL A 5 10.57 -0.51 -4.60
C VAL A 5 10.56 0.17 -5.97
N GLY A 6 10.71 -0.61 -7.06
CA GLY A 6 10.65 -0.08 -8.42
C GLY A 6 9.30 0.57 -8.75
N MET A 7 8.19 -0.04 -8.31
CA MET A 7 6.85 0.54 -8.46
C MET A 7 6.74 1.87 -7.70
N ALA A 8 7.19 1.92 -6.45
CA ALA A 8 7.14 3.16 -5.66
C ALA A 8 7.94 4.30 -6.30
N ARG A 9 9.14 3.99 -6.81
CA ARG A 9 9.98 4.97 -7.54
C ARG A 9 9.34 5.40 -8.85
N TYR A 10 8.72 4.47 -9.58
CA TYR A 10 7.99 4.78 -10.80
C TYR A 10 6.81 5.71 -10.52
N MET A 11 6.03 5.47 -9.45
CA MET A 11 4.92 6.32 -9.06
C MET A 11 5.38 7.78 -8.85
N ASN A 12 6.47 7.98 -8.10
CA ASN A 12 7.02 9.33 -7.88
C ASN A 12 7.51 10.01 -9.16
N LYS A 13 8.07 9.25 -10.11
CA LYS A 13 8.65 9.80 -11.34
C LYS A 13 7.61 10.06 -12.42
N SER A 14 6.60 9.21 -12.51
CA SER A 14 5.77 9.07 -13.72
C SER A 14 4.28 9.30 -13.49
N VAL A 15 3.81 9.40 -12.25
CA VAL A 15 2.39 9.66 -11.95
C VAL A 15 2.25 11.05 -11.34
N ALA A 16 1.69 11.98 -12.12
CA ALA A 16 1.50 13.36 -11.68
C ALA A 16 0.61 13.44 -10.42
N GLY A 17 1.04 14.24 -9.45
CA GLY A 17 0.32 14.41 -8.19
C GLY A 17 0.46 13.25 -7.18
N VAL A 18 1.23 12.22 -7.51
CA VAL A 18 1.52 11.11 -6.57
C VAL A 18 2.91 11.27 -5.97
N PHE A 19 2.97 11.09 -4.65
CA PHE A 19 4.22 11.07 -3.90
C PHE A 19 4.20 9.94 -2.87
N VAL A 20 5.18 9.04 -2.97
CA VAL A 20 5.47 7.97 -2.03
C VAL A 20 6.66 8.42 -1.18
N PRO A 21 6.46 8.62 0.13
CA PRO A 21 7.51 9.00 1.06
C PRO A 21 8.72 8.04 1.08
N GLU A 22 9.92 8.61 1.27
CA GLU A 22 11.19 7.86 1.22
C GLU A 22 11.30 6.79 2.31
N ASP A 23 10.78 7.08 3.50
CA ASP A 23 10.74 6.16 4.64
C ASP A 23 9.92 4.89 4.31
N LEU A 24 8.79 5.02 3.61
CA LEU A 24 8.01 3.86 3.16
C LEU A 24 8.77 3.05 2.09
N ILE A 25 9.51 3.72 1.21
CA ILE A 25 10.34 3.06 0.20
C ILE A 25 11.47 2.28 0.87
N GLN A 26 12.15 2.86 1.88
CA GLN A 26 13.20 2.17 2.63
C GLN A 26 12.64 1.03 3.47
N LYS A 27 11.49 1.21 4.12
CA LYS A 27 10.79 0.15 4.86
C LYS A 27 10.47 -1.04 3.95
N LEU A 28 10.00 -0.79 2.73
CA LEU A 28 9.76 -1.82 1.72
C LEU A 28 11.06 -2.47 1.21
N LYS A 29 12.12 -1.67 0.99
CA LYS A 29 13.42 -2.16 0.50
C LYS A 29 14.08 -3.10 1.49
N ASN A 30 14.05 -2.75 2.77
CA ASN A 30 14.74 -3.45 3.85
C ASN A 30 13.92 -4.63 4.42
N SER A 31 12.68 -4.82 3.98
CA SER A 31 11.86 -5.96 4.39
C SER A 31 12.34 -7.25 3.72
N GLU A 32 12.43 -8.32 4.50
CA GLU A 32 12.67 -9.69 4.01
C GLU A 32 11.52 -10.14 3.11
N ASP A 33 10.27 -9.99 3.59
CA ASP A 33 9.07 -10.18 2.79
C ASP A 33 8.51 -8.82 2.31
N LYS A 34 8.82 -8.48 1.06
CA LYS A 34 8.32 -7.26 0.41
C LYS A 34 6.82 -7.33 0.14
N THR A 35 6.26 -8.53 -0.03
CA THR A 35 4.83 -8.72 -0.25
C THR A 35 4.06 -8.40 1.01
N ALA A 36 4.44 -9.03 2.13
CA ALA A 36 3.84 -8.76 3.43
C ALA A 36 3.98 -7.27 3.81
N MET A 37 5.16 -6.68 3.58
CA MET A 37 5.37 -5.25 3.86
C MET A 37 4.50 -4.33 2.98
N GLY A 38 4.37 -4.62 1.69
CA GLY A 38 3.49 -3.85 0.79
C GLY A 38 2.02 -3.92 1.18
N ILE A 39 1.57 -5.06 1.71
CA ILE A 39 0.24 -5.25 2.30
C ILE A 39 0.11 -4.41 3.58
N GLN A 40 1.09 -4.49 4.48
CA GLN A 40 1.09 -3.75 5.74
C GLN A 40 1.05 -2.24 5.52
N ILE A 41 1.88 -1.71 4.61
CA ILE A 41 1.89 -0.28 4.27
C ILE A 41 0.51 0.18 3.77
N ALA A 42 -0.15 -0.63 2.93
CA ALA A 42 -1.49 -0.30 2.45
C ALA A 42 -2.53 -0.34 3.59
N ALA A 43 -2.46 -1.34 4.46
CA ALA A 43 -3.36 -1.47 5.60
C ALA A 43 -3.18 -0.34 6.62
N ASP A 44 -1.94 0.04 6.92
CA ASP A 44 -1.62 1.14 7.83
C ASP A 44 -2.18 2.47 7.30
N LEU A 45 -2.03 2.71 5.99
CA LEU A 45 -2.62 3.88 5.34
C LEU A 45 -4.15 3.88 5.45
N ILE A 46 -4.81 2.75 5.18
CA ILE A 46 -6.27 2.63 5.29
C ILE A 46 -6.73 2.92 6.73
N LYS A 47 -6.04 2.38 7.73
CA LYS A 47 -6.36 2.63 9.14
C LYS A 47 -6.24 4.11 9.50
N GLY A 48 -5.17 4.76 9.03
CA GLY A 48 -4.95 6.20 9.26
C GLY A 48 -5.99 7.11 8.59
N LEU A 49 -6.69 6.62 7.56
CA LEU A 49 -7.73 7.35 6.84
C LEU A 49 -9.14 7.13 7.41
N LYS A 50 -9.33 6.20 8.36
CA LYS A 50 -10.65 5.75 8.83
C LYS A 50 -11.55 6.89 9.32
N ASP A 51 -10.99 7.88 10.01
CA ASP A 51 -11.76 9.00 10.55
C ASP A 51 -11.90 10.18 9.57
N LEU A 52 -11.28 10.08 8.39
CA LEU A 52 -11.23 11.12 7.37
C LEU A 52 -12.11 10.83 6.16
N CYS A 53 -12.45 9.56 5.89
CA CYS A 53 -13.27 9.16 4.75
C CYS A 53 -14.18 7.96 5.05
N GLN A 54 -15.29 7.84 4.32
CA GLN A 54 -16.28 6.77 4.50
C GLN A 54 -15.88 5.45 3.81
N GLY A 55 -14.81 5.47 3.02
CA GLY A 55 -14.36 4.29 2.28
C GLY A 55 -13.06 4.55 1.52
N VAL A 56 -12.54 3.47 0.92
CA VAL A 56 -11.30 3.49 0.13
C VAL A 56 -11.51 2.74 -1.18
N HIS A 57 -10.92 3.24 -2.27
CA HIS A 57 -10.83 2.52 -3.53
C HIS A 57 -9.44 1.87 -3.65
N ILE A 58 -9.39 0.54 -3.78
CA ILE A 58 -8.12 -0.21 -3.87
C ILE A 58 -7.81 -0.52 -5.33
N MET A 59 -6.84 0.20 -5.91
CA MET A 59 -6.26 -0.15 -7.20
C MET A 59 -5.25 -1.29 -7.05
N ALA A 60 -5.67 -2.51 -7.39
CA ALA A 60 -4.88 -3.71 -7.16
C ALA A 60 -3.85 -4.01 -8.27
N ILE A 61 -4.05 -3.56 -9.51
CA ILE A 61 -3.15 -3.71 -10.68
C ILE A 61 -2.32 -5.03 -10.66
N GLY A 62 -2.98 -6.15 -10.95
CA GLY A 62 -2.34 -7.47 -11.03
C GLY A 62 -2.01 -8.10 -9.67
N TRP A 63 -2.51 -7.54 -8.58
CA TRP A 63 -2.40 -8.02 -7.19
C TRP A 63 -3.77 -8.28 -6.55
N GLU A 64 -4.80 -8.59 -7.34
CA GLU A 64 -6.19 -8.79 -6.91
C GLU A 64 -6.29 -9.87 -5.82
N LYS A 65 -5.51 -10.94 -5.93
CA LYS A 65 -5.45 -12.03 -4.93
C LYS A 65 -4.96 -11.58 -3.55
N LYS A 66 -4.32 -10.41 -3.45
CA LYS A 66 -3.81 -9.84 -2.19
C LYS A 66 -4.78 -8.87 -1.54
N VAL A 67 -5.85 -8.48 -2.22
CA VAL A 67 -6.87 -7.56 -1.68
C VAL A 67 -7.51 -8.10 -0.40
N PRO A 68 -7.90 -9.39 -0.29
CA PRO A 68 -8.45 -9.92 0.96
C PRO A 68 -7.50 -9.75 2.15
N GLN A 69 -6.19 -9.97 1.95
CA GLN A 69 -5.17 -9.81 2.98
C GLN A 69 -5.01 -8.34 3.43
N ILE A 70 -5.18 -7.39 2.51
CA ILE A 70 -5.16 -5.95 2.84
C ILE A 70 -6.40 -5.58 3.66
N ILE A 71 -7.57 -6.07 3.28
CA ILE A 71 -8.83 -5.82 4.01
C ILE A 71 -8.74 -6.39 5.42
N GLU A 72 -8.24 -7.62 5.57
CA GLU A 72 -8.01 -8.26 6.86
C GLU A 72 -7.00 -7.49 7.71
N ALA A 73 -5.83 -7.17 7.17
CA ALA A 73 -4.81 -6.41 7.91
C ALA A 73 -5.27 -5.00 8.28
N SER A 74 -6.20 -4.40 7.52
CA SER A 74 -6.79 -3.09 7.82
C SER A 74 -7.91 -3.13 8.86
N GLY A 75 -8.37 -4.32 9.28
CA GLY A 75 -9.46 -4.48 10.25
C GLY A 75 -10.83 -4.07 9.69
N LEU A 76 -10.99 -4.15 8.36
CA LEU A 76 -12.24 -3.84 7.66
C LEU A 76 -13.10 -5.09 7.38
N ASN A 77 -12.56 -6.28 7.64
CA ASN A 77 -13.28 -7.54 7.61
C ASN A 77 -14.26 -7.62 8.79
N LYS A 78 -15.56 -7.71 8.47
CA LYS A 78 -16.62 -8.11 9.40
C LYS A 78 -16.85 -9.60 9.31
#